data_AF-A0A5C9EAE6-F1
#
_entry.id   AF-A0A5C9EAE6-F1
#
_cell.length_a   1.000
_cell.length_b   1.000
_cell.length_c   1.000
_cell.angle_alpha   90.00
_cell.angle_beta   90.00
_cell.angle_gamma   90.00
#
_symmetry.space_group_name_H-M   'P 1'
#
loop_
_entity.id
_entity.type
_entity.pdbx_description
1 polymer ?
#
loop_
_entity_poly.entity_id
_entity_poly.type
_entity_poly.pdbx_seq_one_letter_code
_entity_poly.pdbx_strand_id
1 'polypeptide(L)'
;MAENNVKKTWFEILKINEKLAQKEDSWSLEKKIKIPLTPISVNAEVLHYLFEFLYPEFINDQQNLLDLIISNEDSQILKVYLYPTDKPGIFKEVKKINPKDLKLKDIDLDDLEPVYDKIQDYLMKKYDLRVGNVRIFKEEALDLLNQYISEIKNEPFHEVCIKAFIVFKKIFKKELFWIIPEPNIYSFLQGLFEFFSNINLDGSFHTIFNLFPEFNIAIYLDSPQTPLIVKLRNDKLNPRISNIYIDINHPKEHALIYDDYEKNELLEEIKVRLESERVYYLNQQDVVEIFHDLFEMKIPVEEGSLRLFLQKLIFAFRRFEINWFQEPRPVIYNFLIRFLLRLIGFHLNLKKISHWEIPNFLFNSWKRNFGLKERLLILFTQIDESKKERSDENKLGTSLTGALSVYIENGVIQSIQSVEIDNLRQISDKESILKRIYGTYFSKKTPFSGVLKIDKYLLRLFLEIFVFNVSRINIFRMRKFIKKLKKRQYFDIYPTKPFIETIRGKRSFSLMRTLLPIFIDRHEF
;
A
#
# COMPACT_ATOMS: atom_id res chain seq x y z
N MET A 1 11.13 -31.54 -8.41
CA MET A 1 9.71 -31.57 -7.96
C MET A 1 9.12 -30.17 -7.75
N ALA A 2 9.93 -29.13 -7.54
CA ALA A 2 9.48 -27.76 -7.23
C ALA A 2 8.90 -26.97 -8.42
N GLU A 3 9.24 -27.29 -9.68
CA GLU A 3 8.81 -26.55 -10.88
C GLU A 3 7.28 -26.45 -11.13
N ASN A 4 6.44 -27.21 -10.43
CA ASN A 4 5.09 -27.50 -10.92
C ASN A 4 4.04 -26.40 -10.69
N ASN A 5 4.14 -25.53 -9.68
CA ASN A 5 3.01 -24.65 -9.32
C ASN A 5 3.06 -23.27 -10.02
N VAL A 6 4.19 -22.57 -9.98
CA VAL A 6 4.38 -21.30 -10.71
C VAL A 6 4.15 -21.53 -12.21
N LYS A 7 4.84 -22.54 -12.76
CA LYS A 7 4.77 -22.91 -14.17
C LYS A 7 3.35 -23.31 -14.59
N LYS A 8 2.64 -24.11 -13.80
CA LYS A 8 1.25 -24.48 -14.10
C LYS A 8 0.32 -23.28 -14.12
N THR A 9 0.43 -22.38 -13.13
CA THR A 9 -0.37 -21.15 -13.07
C THR A 9 -0.09 -20.27 -14.30
N TRP A 10 1.18 -20.13 -14.68
CA TRP A 10 1.56 -19.37 -15.87
C TRP A 10 1.04 -19.99 -17.18
N PHE A 11 1.16 -21.31 -17.34
CA PHE A 11 0.61 -22.00 -18.50
C PHE A 11 -0.92 -21.92 -18.60
N GLU A 12 -1.61 -21.89 -17.47
CA GLU A 12 -3.05 -21.66 -17.44
C GLU A 12 -3.39 -20.27 -18.01
N ILE A 13 -2.64 -19.23 -17.63
CA ILE A 13 -2.78 -17.86 -18.15
C ILE A 13 -2.52 -17.80 -19.65
N LEU A 14 -1.44 -18.42 -20.15
CA LEU A 14 -1.14 -18.46 -21.58
C LEU A 14 -2.30 -19.06 -22.39
N LYS A 15 -2.87 -20.18 -21.91
CA LYS A 15 -4.03 -20.83 -22.55
C LYS A 15 -5.28 -19.95 -22.53
N ILE A 16 -5.52 -19.20 -21.46
CA ILE A 16 -6.66 -18.27 -21.36
C ILE A 16 -6.49 -17.15 -22.38
N ASN A 17 -5.31 -16.54 -22.41
CA ASN A 17 -4.98 -15.46 -23.33
C ASN A 17 -5.10 -15.91 -24.79
N GLU A 18 -4.65 -17.12 -25.12
CA GLU A 18 -4.79 -17.70 -26.46
C GLU A 18 -6.27 -17.83 -26.86
N LYS A 19 -7.11 -18.38 -25.99
CA LYS A 19 -8.55 -18.59 -26.25
C LYS A 19 -9.35 -17.30 -26.35
N LEU A 20 -9.12 -16.35 -25.44
CA LEU A 20 -9.81 -15.06 -25.46
C LEU A 20 -9.39 -14.23 -26.67
N ALA A 21 -8.13 -14.31 -27.10
CA ALA A 21 -7.68 -13.69 -28.35
C ALA A 21 -8.36 -14.29 -29.60
N GLN A 22 -8.78 -15.56 -29.55
CA GLN A 22 -9.54 -16.23 -30.61
C GLN A 22 -11.06 -15.95 -30.56
N LYS A 23 -11.54 -15.14 -29.60
CA LYS A 23 -12.97 -14.83 -29.37
C LYS A 23 -13.84 -16.08 -29.16
N GLU A 24 -13.32 -17.10 -28.48
CA GLU A 24 -14.16 -18.22 -28.02
C GLU A 24 -15.03 -17.76 -26.83
N ASP A 25 -16.23 -17.24 -27.13
CA ASP A 25 -17.14 -16.58 -26.17
C ASP A 25 -17.61 -17.45 -24.99
N SER A 26 -17.49 -18.78 -25.08
CA SER A 26 -18.09 -19.72 -24.12
C SER A 26 -17.30 -19.94 -22.83
N TRP A 27 -16.10 -19.35 -22.68
CA TRP A 27 -15.21 -19.56 -21.51
C TRP A 27 -15.15 -18.39 -20.52
N SER A 28 -15.69 -17.22 -20.86
CA SER A 28 -15.26 -15.92 -20.30
C SER A 28 -15.70 -15.64 -18.86
N LEU A 29 -16.90 -16.09 -18.45
CA LEU A 29 -17.50 -15.70 -17.16
C LEU A 29 -17.53 -16.80 -16.08
N GLU A 30 -17.63 -18.08 -16.45
CA GLU A 30 -17.84 -19.15 -15.45
C GLU A 30 -16.54 -19.66 -14.82
N LYS A 31 -15.42 -19.64 -15.56
CA LYS A 31 -14.17 -20.18 -15.05
C LYS A 31 -13.45 -19.16 -14.18
N LYS A 32 -13.38 -19.43 -12.87
CA LYS A 32 -12.53 -18.68 -11.93
C LYS A 32 -11.08 -19.19 -11.98
N ILE A 33 -10.13 -18.28 -12.13
CA ILE A 33 -8.69 -18.53 -12.17
C ILE A 33 -8.01 -17.65 -11.13
N LYS A 34 -6.99 -18.22 -10.50
CA LYS A 34 -6.19 -17.56 -9.46
C LYS A 34 -5.27 -16.51 -10.08
N ILE A 35 -5.29 -15.28 -9.56
CA ILE A 35 -4.29 -14.26 -9.89
C ILE A 35 -2.93 -14.76 -9.37
N PRO A 36 -1.85 -14.76 -10.19
CA PRO A 36 -0.53 -15.24 -9.77
C PRO A 36 -0.07 -14.65 -8.43
N LEU A 37 0.54 -15.50 -7.60
CA LEU A 37 1.10 -15.12 -6.29
C LEU A 37 0.08 -14.57 -5.28
N THR A 38 -1.22 -14.66 -5.54
CA THR A 38 -2.28 -14.22 -4.59
C THR A 38 -3.33 -15.31 -4.41
N PRO A 39 -4.06 -15.40 -3.28
CA PRO A 39 -5.19 -16.33 -3.11
C PRO A 39 -6.43 -15.93 -3.93
N ILE A 40 -6.43 -14.75 -4.54
CA ILE A 40 -7.60 -14.15 -5.18
C ILE A 40 -7.88 -14.89 -6.48
N SER A 41 -9.15 -15.29 -6.67
CA SER A 41 -9.62 -15.92 -7.90
C SER A 41 -10.63 -15.02 -8.60
N VAL A 42 -10.41 -14.76 -9.88
CA VAL A 42 -11.22 -13.88 -10.72
C VAL A 42 -11.68 -14.64 -11.96
N ASN A 43 -12.70 -14.16 -12.68
CA ASN A 43 -13.04 -14.76 -13.96
C ASN A 43 -11.89 -14.58 -15.00
N ALA A 44 -11.92 -15.38 -16.06
CA ALA A 44 -10.87 -15.37 -17.08
C ALA A 44 -10.75 -13.99 -17.77
N GLU A 45 -11.87 -13.33 -18.03
CA GLU A 45 -11.94 -12.01 -18.67
C GLU A 45 -11.27 -10.91 -17.83
N VAL A 46 -11.51 -10.87 -16.52
CA VAL A 46 -10.87 -9.92 -15.61
C VAL A 46 -9.38 -10.20 -15.54
N LEU A 47 -8.95 -11.47 -15.43
CA LEU A 47 -7.53 -11.79 -15.42
C LEU A 47 -6.84 -11.32 -16.70
N HIS A 48 -7.45 -11.61 -17.85
CA HIS A 48 -6.96 -11.16 -19.15
C HIS A 48 -6.85 -9.64 -19.22
N TYR A 49 -7.90 -8.92 -18.80
CA TYR A 49 -7.89 -7.47 -18.74
C TYR A 49 -6.82 -6.91 -17.81
N LEU A 50 -6.61 -7.48 -16.62
CA LEU A 50 -5.55 -7.05 -15.70
C LEU A 50 -4.17 -7.22 -16.33
N PHE A 51 -3.95 -8.29 -17.09
CA PHE A 51 -2.71 -8.51 -17.83
C PHE A 51 -2.55 -7.57 -19.02
N GLU A 52 -3.62 -7.28 -19.76
CA GLU A 52 -3.58 -6.34 -20.87
C GLU A 52 -3.33 -4.90 -20.41
N PHE A 53 -3.99 -4.49 -19.32
CA PHE A 53 -4.06 -3.10 -18.90
C PHE A 53 -3.02 -2.75 -17.85
N LEU A 54 -2.86 -3.53 -16.77
CA LEU A 54 -1.95 -3.16 -15.67
C LEU A 54 -0.52 -3.62 -15.89
N TYR A 55 -0.31 -4.78 -16.53
CA TYR A 55 1.05 -5.32 -16.70
C TYR A 55 1.95 -4.38 -17.52
N PRO A 56 1.48 -3.79 -18.65
CA PRO A 56 2.33 -2.91 -19.44
C PRO A 56 2.68 -1.60 -18.74
N GLU A 57 1.75 -1.05 -17.95
CA GLU A 57 1.92 0.21 -17.22
C GLU A 57 3.03 0.15 -16.16
N PHE A 58 3.33 -1.03 -15.62
CA PHE A 58 4.26 -1.16 -14.50
C PHE A 58 5.50 -2.00 -14.78
N ILE A 59 5.44 -2.96 -15.71
CA ILE A 59 6.49 -3.97 -15.86
C ILE A 59 7.17 -3.92 -17.22
N ASN A 60 6.41 -3.76 -18.32
CA ASN A 60 6.97 -3.85 -19.67
C ASN A 60 6.10 -3.06 -20.67
N ASP A 61 6.63 -1.93 -21.13
CA ASP A 61 6.04 -0.93 -22.03
C ASP A 61 5.96 -1.38 -23.50
N GLN A 62 5.58 -2.65 -23.72
CA GLN A 62 5.51 -3.35 -25.00
C GLN A 62 6.85 -3.88 -25.51
N GLN A 63 7.03 -5.20 -25.39
CA GLN A 63 7.72 -6.11 -26.32
C GLN A 63 7.67 -7.54 -25.77
N ASN A 64 8.17 -8.51 -26.53
CA ASN A 64 8.30 -9.91 -26.09
C ASN A 64 9.06 -9.99 -24.77
N LEU A 65 8.90 -11.09 -24.03
CA LEU A 65 9.56 -11.28 -22.74
C LEU A 65 10.50 -12.49 -22.85
N LEU A 66 11.65 -12.44 -22.18
CA LEU A 66 12.54 -13.59 -22.09
C LEU A 66 12.94 -13.89 -20.64
N ASP A 67 12.76 -15.14 -20.22
CA ASP A 67 13.22 -15.63 -18.93
C ASP A 67 14.50 -16.45 -19.09
N LEU A 68 15.51 -16.11 -18.30
CA LEU A 68 16.71 -16.90 -18.08
C LEU A 68 16.64 -17.55 -16.71
N ILE A 69 16.87 -18.87 -16.66
CA ILE A 69 17.09 -19.59 -15.39
C ILE A 69 18.58 -19.94 -15.33
N ILE A 70 19.25 -19.46 -14.29
CA ILE A 70 20.68 -19.68 -14.05
C ILE A 70 20.93 -20.55 -12.82
N SER A 71 22.10 -21.20 -12.80
CA SER A 71 22.56 -21.95 -11.63
C SER A 71 22.81 -21.03 -10.43
N ASN A 72 22.67 -21.59 -9.23
CA ASN A 72 22.86 -20.81 -7.99
C ASN A 72 24.34 -20.45 -7.73
N GLU A 73 25.28 -21.30 -8.16
CA GLU A 73 26.71 -21.20 -7.82
C GLU A 73 27.53 -20.45 -8.88
N ASP A 74 27.31 -20.78 -10.17
CA ASP A 74 28.21 -20.34 -11.26
C ASP A 74 27.54 -19.38 -12.26
N SER A 75 26.29 -18.94 -12.00
CA SER A 75 25.50 -18.10 -12.90
C SER A 75 25.38 -18.64 -14.35
N GLN A 76 25.53 -19.96 -14.50
CA GLN A 76 25.46 -20.64 -15.79
C GLN A 76 24.01 -20.69 -16.27
N ILE A 77 23.76 -20.39 -17.55
CA ILE A 77 22.41 -20.45 -18.12
C ILE A 77 21.95 -21.90 -18.29
N LEU A 78 20.91 -22.28 -17.55
CA LEU A 78 20.32 -23.61 -17.58
C LEU A 78 19.16 -23.69 -18.57
N LYS A 79 18.26 -22.69 -18.56
CA LYS A 79 17.04 -22.68 -19.38
C LYS A 79 16.75 -21.27 -19.88
N VAL A 80 16.17 -21.20 -21.07
CA VAL A 80 15.76 -19.94 -21.71
C VAL A 80 14.33 -20.12 -22.24
N TYR A 81 13.45 -19.21 -21.88
CA TYR A 81 12.05 -19.20 -22.33
C TYR A 81 11.71 -17.84 -22.93
N LEU A 82 11.34 -17.84 -24.21
CA LEU A 82 10.83 -16.68 -24.92
C LEU A 82 9.30 -16.71 -24.91
N TYR A 83 8.69 -15.60 -24.52
CA TYR A 83 7.26 -15.37 -24.51
C TYR A 83 6.94 -14.32 -25.56
N PRO A 84 6.66 -14.74 -26.81
CA PRO A 84 6.28 -13.80 -27.85
C PRO A 84 4.88 -13.25 -27.59
N THR A 85 4.64 -12.01 -28.03
CA THR A 85 3.35 -11.36 -27.92
C THR A 85 3.06 -10.43 -29.10
N ASP A 86 1.81 -10.48 -29.58
CA ASP A 86 1.28 -9.54 -30.57
C ASP A 86 0.65 -8.30 -29.91
N LYS A 87 0.32 -8.41 -28.61
CA LYS A 87 -0.40 -7.39 -27.85
C LYS A 87 0.22 -7.25 -26.45
N PRO A 88 0.50 -6.03 -25.97
CA PRO A 88 1.17 -5.81 -24.69
C PRO A 88 0.51 -6.58 -23.54
N GLY A 89 1.33 -7.25 -22.72
CA GLY A 89 0.87 -8.05 -21.57
C GLY A 89 0.17 -9.37 -21.91
N ILE A 90 -0.20 -9.63 -23.17
CA ILE A 90 -0.95 -10.81 -23.59
C ILE A 90 -0.04 -11.85 -24.26
N PHE A 91 0.66 -12.63 -23.44
CA PHE A 91 1.45 -13.77 -23.92
C PHE A 91 0.54 -14.97 -24.21
N LYS A 92 0.72 -15.60 -25.38
CA LYS A 92 -0.10 -16.75 -25.83
C LYS A 92 0.66 -18.07 -25.84
N GLU A 93 1.97 -18.02 -26.06
CA GLU A 93 2.83 -19.21 -26.15
C GLU A 93 4.15 -19.02 -25.40
N VAL A 94 4.90 -20.12 -25.26
CA VAL A 94 6.28 -20.09 -24.77
C VAL A 94 7.18 -20.92 -25.68
N LYS A 95 8.26 -20.31 -26.15
CA LYS A 95 9.28 -20.96 -26.98
C LYS A 95 10.51 -21.23 -26.13
N LYS A 96 10.89 -22.51 -26.01
CA LYS A 96 12.14 -22.88 -25.34
C LYS A 96 13.30 -22.65 -26.29
N ILE A 97 14.29 -21.87 -25.87
CA ILE A 97 15.54 -21.64 -26.62
C ILE A 97 16.64 -22.50 -26.01
N ASN A 98 17.52 -23.05 -26.86
CA ASN A 98 18.71 -23.75 -26.38
C ASN A 98 19.71 -22.71 -25.84
N PRO A 99 20.14 -22.78 -24.56
CA PRO A 99 21.08 -21.80 -23.98
C PRO A 99 22.36 -21.62 -24.82
N LYS A 100 22.84 -22.70 -25.45
CA LYS A 100 24.05 -22.67 -26.30
C LYS A 100 23.92 -21.72 -27.51
N ASP A 101 22.71 -21.50 -27.99
CA ASP A 101 22.44 -20.65 -29.15
C ASP A 101 22.67 -19.17 -28.85
N LEU A 102 22.51 -18.75 -27.58
CA LEU A 102 22.75 -17.37 -27.14
C LEU A 102 24.23 -17.00 -27.09
N LYS A 103 25.14 -17.98 -27.17
CA LYS A 103 26.60 -17.79 -27.00
C LYS A 103 26.97 -17.07 -25.69
N LEU A 104 26.12 -17.19 -24.68
CA LEU A 104 26.34 -16.75 -23.31
C LEU A 104 26.65 -18.01 -22.50
N LYS A 105 27.90 -18.17 -22.05
CA LYS A 105 28.26 -19.30 -21.17
C LYS A 105 27.91 -18.98 -19.73
N ASP A 106 28.41 -17.84 -19.26
CA ASP A 106 28.22 -17.33 -17.90
C ASP A 106 27.68 -15.90 -17.99
N ILE A 107 26.77 -15.55 -17.07
CA ILE A 107 26.22 -14.20 -16.95
C ILE A 107 27.02 -13.45 -15.90
N ASP A 108 27.60 -12.32 -16.29
CA ASP A 108 28.09 -11.34 -15.33
C ASP A 108 26.88 -10.61 -14.73
N LEU A 109 26.62 -10.85 -13.44
CA LEU A 109 25.47 -10.26 -12.75
C LEU A 109 25.73 -8.82 -12.33
N ASP A 110 26.99 -8.37 -12.36
CA ASP A 110 27.37 -6.99 -12.03
C ASP A 110 27.17 -6.05 -13.23
N ASP A 111 27.21 -6.58 -14.46
CA ASP A 111 26.96 -5.84 -15.70
C ASP A 111 26.06 -6.61 -16.67
N LEU A 112 24.76 -6.26 -16.66
CA LEU A 112 23.72 -6.97 -17.41
C LEU A 112 23.36 -6.31 -18.77
N GLU A 113 23.88 -5.12 -19.07
CA GLU A 113 23.65 -4.47 -20.37
C GLU A 113 24.20 -5.30 -21.54
N PRO A 114 25.46 -5.81 -21.51
CA PRO A 114 25.99 -6.64 -22.60
C PRO A 114 25.21 -7.95 -22.79
N VAL A 115 24.59 -8.45 -21.72
CA VAL A 115 23.76 -9.67 -21.75
C VAL A 115 22.46 -9.37 -22.48
N TYR A 116 21.81 -8.25 -22.16
CA TYR A 116 20.60 -7.80 -22.82
C TYR A 116 20.83 -7.55 -24.32
N ASP A 117 21.89 -6.82 -24.69
CA ASP A 117 22.21 -6.52 -26.08
C ASP A 117 22.45 -7.79 -26.91
N LYS A 118 23.20 -8.76 -26.38
CA LYS A 118 23.43 -10.04 -27.07
C LYS A 118 22.14 -10.82 -27.28
N ILE A 119 21.23 -10.79 -26.31
CA ILE A 119 19.92 -11.44 -26.42
C ILE A 119 19.08 -10.75 -27.48
N GLN A 120 19.01 -9.42 -27.47
CA GLN A 120 18.31 -8.64 -28.50
C GLN A 120 18.83 -8.96 -29.89
N ASP A 121 20.15 -8.95 -30.07
CA ASP A 121 20.81 -9.27 -31.33
C ASP A 121 20.45 -10.66 -31.86
N TYR A 122 20.48 -11.66 -30.98
CA TYR A 122 20.13 -13.03 -31.32
C TYR A 122 18.66 -13.17 -31.70
N LEU A 123 17.76 -12.57 -30.92
CA LEU A 123 16.32 -12.65 -31.15
C LEU A 123 15.92 -11.94 -32.44
N MET A 124 16.51 -10.78 -32.73
CA MET A 124 16.32 -10.10 -34.00
C MET A 124 16.80 -10.94 -35.18
N LYS A 125 18.01 -11.52 -35.11
CA LYS A 125 18.58 -12.31 -36.21
C LYS A 125 17.83 -13.63 -36.48
N LYS A 126 17.33 -14.30 -35.43
CA LYS A 126 16.75 -15.64 -35.55
C LYS A 126 15.22 -15.65 -35.63
N TYR A 127 14.56 -14.71 -34.95
CA TYR A 127 13.11 -14.69 -34.83
C TYR A 127 12.47 -13.41 -35.37
N ASP A 128 13.25 -12.39 -35.74
CA ASP A 128 12.75 -11.04 -36.11
C ASP A 128 11.89 -10.41 -35.00
N LEU A 129 12.34 -10.59 -33.75
CA LEU A 129 11.63 -10.13 -32.55
C LEU A 129 12.55 -9.36 -31.60
N ARG A 130 12.01 -8.32 -30.94
CA ARG A 130 12.65 -7.63 -29.81
C ARG A 130 12.00 -7.99 -28.50
N VAL A 131 12.78 -8.00 -27.41
CA VAL A 131 12.25 -8.18 -26.06
C VAL A 131 12.21 -6.88 -25.28
N GLY A 132 11.15 -6.65 -24.52
CA GLY A 132 11.03 -5.43 -23.71
C GLY A 132 11.94 -5.55 -22.51
N ASN A 133 11.90 -6.71 -21.86
CA ASN A 133 12.78 -7.05 -20.76
C ASN A 133 13.22 -8.53 -20.77
N VAL A 134 14.36 -8.75 -20.13
CA VAL A 134 14.94 -10.04 -19.80
C VAL A 134 14.85 -10.20 -18.29
N ARG A 135 14.19 -11.26 -17.84
CA ARG A 135 14.08 -11.62 -16.42
C ARG A 135 15.04 -12.75 -16.12
N ILE A 136 15.88 -12.59 -15.10
CA ILE A 136 16.90 -13.57 -14.74
C ILE A 136 16.57 -14.12 -13.37
N PHE A 137 16.41 -15.44 -13.28
CA PHE A 137 16.09 -16.15 -12.04
C PHE A 137 17.20 -17.12 -11.70
N LYS A 138 17.75 -17.04 -10.48
CA LYS A 138 18.44 -18.18 -9.88
C LYS A 138 17.41 -19.27 -9.54
N GLU A 139 17.79 -20.54 -9.64
CA GLU A 139 16.89 -21.65 -9.29
C GLU A 139 16.31 -21.52 -7.87
N GLU A 140 17.10 -21.03 -6.91
CA GLU A 140 16.62 -20.79 -5.54
C GLU A 140 15.42 -19.82 -5.50
N ALA A 141 15.36 -18.78 -6.35
CA ALA A 141 14.20 -17.88 -6.38
C ALA A 141 12.92 -18.63 -6.75
N LEU A 142 12.99 -19.51 -7.74
CA LEU A 142 11.84 -20.30 -8.18
C LEU A 142 11.39 -21.28 -7.10
N ASP A 143 12.32 -21.89 -6.37
CA ASP A 143 12.00 -22.77 -5.24
C ASP A 143 11.25 -22.03 -4.13
N LEU A 144 11.72 -20.82 -3.77
CA LEU A 144 11.05 -19.97 -2.78
C LEU A 144 9.64 -19.56 -3.22
N LEU A 145 9.47 -19.17 -4.48
CA LEU A 145 8.15 -18.81 -5.03
C LEU A 145 7.21 -20.02 -5.09
N ASN A 146 7.71 -21.20 -5.45
CA ASN A 146 6.90 -22.42 -5.50
C ASN A 146 6.45 -22.87 -4.10
N GLN A 147 7.35 -22.78 -3.11
CA GLN A 147 7.00 -23.01 -1.71
C GLN A 147 5.90 -22.04 -1.26
N TYR A 148 6.10 -20.74 -1.50
CA TYR A 148 5.12 -19.71 -1.19
C TYR A 148 3.73 -19.99 -1.80
N ILE A 149 3.66 -20.29 -3.11
CA ILE A 149 2.38 -20.59 -3.78
C ILE A 149 1.66 -21.79 -3.17
N SER A 150 2.43 -22.79 -2.70
CA SER A 150 1.86 -23.99 -2.07
C SER A 150 1.22 -23.69 -0.72
N GLU A 151 1.77 -22.73 0.04
CA GLU A 151 1.32 -22.37 1.38
C GLU A 151 0.09 -21.45 1.37
N ILE A 152 -0.06 -20.55 0.39
CA ILE A 152 -1.09 -19.49 0.43
C ILE A 152 -2.51 -19.91 0.03
N LYS A 153 -2.78 -21.17 -0.31
CA LYS A 153 -4.06 -21.55 -0.93
C LYS A 153 -5.30 -21.27 -0.08
N ASN A 154 -5.18 -21.37 1.25
CA ASN A 154 -6.29 -21.20 2.19
C ASN A 154 -5.99 -20.14 3.27
N GLU A 155 -4.96 -19.31 3.04
CA GLU A 155 -4.53 -18.32 4.02
C GLU A 155 -5.33 -17.02 3.86
N PRO A 156 -5.67 -16.33 4.96
CA PRO A 156 -6.31 -15.02 4.88
C PRO A 156 -5.36 -14.00 4.22
N PHE A 157 -5.92 -12.98 3.56
CA PHE A 157 -5.15 -12.09 2.70
C PHE A 157 -3.99 -11.37 3.41
N HIS A 158 -4.15 -11.03 4.70
CA HIS A 158 -3.09 -10.38 5.47
C HIS A 158 -1.88 -11.29 5.71
N GLU A 159 -2.09 -12.58 5.97
CA GLU A 159 -1.02 -13.58 6.10
C GLU A 159 -0.29 -13.77 4.77
N VAL A 160 -1.05 -13.79 3.67
CA VAL A 160 -0.48 -13.84 2.31
C VAL A 160 0.45 -12.65 2.06
N CYS A 161 0.05 -11.43 2.45
CA CYS A 161 0.88 -10.24 2.30
C CYS A 161 2.18 -10.34 3.12
N ILE A 162 2.09 -10.82 4.36
CA ILE A 162 3.25 -11.00 5.25
C ILE A 162 4.22 -12.02 4.65
N LYS A 163 3.72 -13.21 4.27
CA LYS A 163 4.53 -14.27 3.65
C LYS A 163 5.15 -13.82 2.34
N ALA A 164 4.40 -13.10 1.49
CA ALA A 164 4.92 -12.52 0.25
C ALA A 164 6.10 -11.60 0.54
N PHE A 165 5.93 -10.67 1.48
CA PHE A 165 6.96 -9.72 1.85
C PHE A 165 8.23 -10.44 2.34
N ILE A 166 8.10 -11.47 3.18
CA ILE A 166 9.24 -12.26 3.68
C ILE A 166 9.98 -12.95 2.52
N VAL A 167 9.24 -13.55 1.59
CA VAL A 167 9.80 -14.25 0.42
C VAL A 167 10.51 -13.27 -0.50
N PHE A 168 9.89 -12.15 -0.87
CA PHE A 168 10.51 -11.14 -1.72
C PHE A 168 11.74 -10.52 -1.05
N LYS A 169 11.66 -10.19 0.24
CA LYS A 169 12.83 -9.73 1.00
C LYS A 169 14.00 -10.73 0.93
N LYS A 170 13.74 -12.03 1.00
CA LYS A 170 14.78 -13.07 0.86
C LYS A 170 15.33 -13.11 -0.57
N ILE A 171 14.48 -12.99 -1.59
CA ILE A 171 14.87 -12.96 -3.01
C ILE A 171 15.79 -11.78 -3.30
N PHE A 172 15.43 -10.57 -2.87
CA PHE A 172 16.24 -9.37 -3.09
C PHE A 172 17.54 -9.40 -2.28
N LYS A 173 17.48 -9.74 -0.99
CA LYS A 173 18.67 -9.77 -0.12
C LYS A 173 19.74 -10.77 -0.59
N LYS A 174 19.31 -11.86 -1.22
CA LYS A 174 20.21 -12.90 -1.75
C LYS A 174 20.55 -12.70 -3.23
N GLU A 175 20.05 -11.62 -3.85
CA GLU A 175 20.23 -11.34 -5.27
C GLU A 175 19.91 -12.59 -6.11
N LEU A 176 18.64 -13.01 -6.07
CA LEU A 176 18.17 -14.22 -6.76
C LEU A 176 17.34 -13.92 -8.01
N PHE A 177 17.03 -12.64 -8.27
CA PHE A 177 16.13 -12.24 -9.33
C PHE A 177 16.47 -10.85 -9.87
N TRP A 178 16.54 -10.70 -11.19
CA TRP A 178 16.81 -9.43 -11.89
C TRP A 178 15.87 -9.22 -13.07
N ILE A 179 15.66 -7.96 -13.45
CA ILE A 179 14.92 -7.56 -14.65
C ILE A 179 15.73 -6.48 -15.38
N ILE A 180 16.00 -6.66 -16.68
CA ILE A 180 16.73 -5.70 -17.52
C ILE A 180 15.96 -5.42 -18.81
N PRO A 181 15.72 -4.14 -19.18
CA PRO A 181 15.93 -2.94 -18.38
C PRO A 181 15.06 -2.95 -17.11
N GLU A 182 15.51 -2.23 -16.09
CA GLU A 182 14.89 -2.24 -14.77
C GLU A 182 13.60 -1.39 -14.76
N PRO A 183 12.40 -1.97 -14.52
CA PRO A 183 11.18 -1.18 -14.44
C PRO A 183 11.08 -0.43 -13.11
N ASN A 184 10.44 0.75 -13.10
CA ASN A 184 10.28 1.59 -11.91
C ASN A 184 9.71 0.83 -10.70
N ILE A 185 8.70 -0.04 -10.92
CA ILE A 185 8.13 -0.87 -9.85
C ILE A 185 9.15 -1.82 -9.22
N TYR A 186 10.06 -2.39 -10.02
CA TYR A 186 11.09 -3.29 -9.51
C TYR A 186 12.10 -2.52 -8.65
N SER A 187 12.58 -1.37 -9.14
CA SER A 187 13.49 -0.49 -8.41
C SER A 187 12.89 0.00 -7.10
N PHE A 188 11.63 0.45 -7.15
CA PHE A 188 10.86 0.86 -5.99
C PHE A 188 10.75 -0.28 -4.96
N LEU A 189 10.35 -1.47 -5.40
CA LEU A 189 10.19 -2.63 -4.52
C LEU A 189 11.52 -3.06 -3.91
N GLN A 190 12.59 -3.16 -4.71
CA GLN A 190 13.93 -3.49 -4.21
C GLN A 190 14.35 -2.52 -3.11
N GLY A 191 14.30 -1.21 -3.39
CA GLY A 191 14.62 -0.17 -2.41
C GLY A 191 13.73 -0.26 -1.16
N LEU A 192 12.44 -0.53 -1.32
CA LEU A 192 11.49 -0.72 -0.22
C LEU A 192 11.90 -1.92 0.67
N PHE A 193 12.22 -3.06 0.08
CA PHE A 193 12.61 -4.27 0.82
C PHE A 193 13.95 -4.11 1.55
N GLU A 194 14.91 -3.44 0.92
CA GLU A 194 16.20 -3.09 1.52
C GLU A 194 16.02 -2.12 2.69
N PHE A 195 15.21 -1.07 2.51
CA PHE A 195 14.90 -0.09 3.54
C PHE A 195 14.26 -0.72 4.79
N PHE A 196 13.41 -1.72 4.60
CA PHE A 196 12.74 -2.47 5.66
C PHE A 196 13.48 -3.73 6.12
N SER A 197 14.74 -3.92 5.70
CA SER A 197 15.53 -5.13 5.99
C SER A 197 15.75 -5.39 7.49
N ASN A 198 15.78 -4.35 8.32
CA ASN A 198 16.04 -4.44 9.76
C ASN A 198 14.79 -4.39 10.66
N ILE A 199 13.60 -4.49 10.07
CA ILE A 199 12.34 -4.54 10.82
C ILE A 199 11.87 -5.99 10.98
N ASN A 200 11.37 -6.34 12.17
CA ASN A 200 10.50 -7.50 12.34
C ASN A 200 9.15 -7.23 11.67
N LEU A 201 9.06 -7.66 10.42
CA LEU A 201 7.95 -7.34 9.52
C LEU A 201 6.68 -8.07 9.93
N ASP A 202 6.79 -9.31 10.38
CA ASP A 202 5.67 -10.12 10.84
C ASP A 202 4.85 -9.38 11.92
N GLY A 203 5.52 -9.00 13.02
CA GLY A 203 4.88 -8.22 14.10
C GLY A 203 4.40 -6.82 13.68
N SER A 204 5.07 -6.19 12.71
CA SER A 204 4.74 -4.84 12.23
C SER A 204 3.51 -4.84 11.33
N PHE A 205 3.43 -5.75 10.36
CA PHE A 205 2.28 -5.90 9.47
C PHE A 205 1.05 -6.36 10.24
N HIS A 206 1.18 -7.34 11.15
CA HIS A 206 0.07 -7.68 12.06
C HIS A 206 -0.40 -6.47 12.86
N THR A 207 0.52 -5.60 13.30
CA THR A 207 0.14 -4.36 13.96
C THR A 207 -0.64 -3.43 13.02
N ILE A 208 -0.18 -3.22 11.78
CA ILE A 208 -0.84 -2.37 10.79
C ILE A 208 -2.25 -2.87 10.46
N PHE A 209 -2.39 -4.15 10.11
CA PHE A 209 -3.69 -4.74 9.76
C PHE A 209 -4.68 -4.67 10.93
N ASN A 210 -4.20 -4.80 12.17
CA ASN A 210 -5.03 -4.65 13.36
C ASN A 210 -5.52 -3.22 13.62
N LEU A 211 -4.88 -2.20 13.04
CA LEU A 211 -5.34 -0.81 13.13
C LEU A 211 -6.60 -0.57 12.29
N PHE A 212 -6.81 -1.34 11.21
CA PHE A 212 -7.99 -1.18 10.39
C PHE A 212 -9.26 -1.49 11.20
N PRO A 213 -10.31 -0.64 11.14
CA PRO A 213 -11.60 -0.95 11.75
C PRO A 213 -12.30 -2.09 11.00
N GLU A 214 -13.41 -2.58 11.54
CA GLU A 214 -14.33 -3.40 10.74
C GLU A 214 -14.88 -2.52 9.61
N PHE A 215 -14.95 -3.09 8.41
CA PHE A 215 -15.53 -2.43 7.24
C PHE A 215 -16.03 -3.46 6.24
N ASN A 216 -17.04 -3.08 5.46
CA ASN A 216 -17.51 -3.82 4.30
C ASN A 216 -17.82 -2.80 3.20
N ILE A 217 -16.92 -2.69 2.24
CA ILE A 217 -16.89 -1.63 1.24
C ILE A 217 -16.78 -2.27 -0.14
N ALA A 218 -17.50 -1.72 -1.12
CA ALA A 218 -17.24 -1.99 -2.52
C ALA A 218 -16.63 -0.76 -3.21
N ILE A 219 -15.82 -1.00 -4.23
CA ILE A 219 -15.21 0.01 -5.08
C ILE A 219 -15.55 -0.35 -6.52
N TYR A 220 -16.28 0.51 -7.20
CA TYR A 220 -16.49 0.46 -8.63
C TYR A 220 -15.38 1.26 -9.32
N LEU A 221 -14.50 0.54 -10.01
CA LEU A 221 -13.44 1.10 -10.84
C LEU A 221 -14.00 1.26 -12.25
N ASP A 222 -14.29 2.51 -12.61
CA ASP A 222 -14.84 2.84 -13.92
C ASP A 222 -13.74 2.91 -14.98
N SER A 223 -13.98 2.26 -16.11
CA SER A 223 -13.09 2.27 -17.26
C SER A 223 -13.90 2.12 -18.55
N PRO A 224 -13.51 2.83 -19.62
CA PRO A 224 -14.15 2.64 -20.93
C PRO A 224 -13.92 1.25 -21.52
N GLN A 225 -12.93 0.49 -21.03
CA GLN A 225 -12.59 -0.84 -21.54
C GLN A 225 -13.33 -1.92 -20.74
N THR A 226 -12.92 -2.12 -19.48
CA THR A 226 -13.50 -3.13 -18.60
C THR A 226 -13.63 -2.56 -17.19
N PRO A 227 -14.83 -2.15 -16.76
CA PRO A 227 -15.07 -1.75 -15.39
C PRO A 227 -14.93 -2.94 -14.43
N LEU A 228 -14.46 -2.67 -13.21
CA LEU A 228 -14.23 -3.70 -12.19
C LEU A 228 -14.93 -3.33 -10.88
N ILE A 229 -15.42 -4.34 -10.16
CA ILE A 229 -15.88 -4.19 -8.78
C ILE A 229 -14.89 -4.87 -7.85
N VAL A 230 -14.31 -4.11 -6.94
CA VAL A 230 -13.46 -4.61 -5.84
C VAL A 230 -14.25 -4.53 -4.54
N LYS A 231 -14.57 -5.68 -3.95
CA LYS A 231 -15.17 -5.78 -2.62
C LYS A 231 -14.07 -6.02 -1.59
N LEU A 232 -14.04 -5.18 -0.56
CA LEU A 232 -13.10 -5.24 0.55
C LEU A 232 -13.89 -5.39 1.85
N ARG A 233 -13.61 -6.46 2.60
CA ARG A 233 -14.22 -6.69 3.91
C ARG A 233 -13.15 -6.96 4.96
N ASN A 234 -13.31 -6.39 6.15
CA ASN A 234 -12.48 -6.71 7.31
C ASN A 234 -13.37 -7.17 8.46
N ASP A 235 -13.33 -8.46 8.74
CA ASP A 235 -14.06 -9.06 9.86
C ASP A 235 -13.12 -9.18 11.05
N LYS A 236 -13.49 -8.60 12.19
CA LYS A 236 -12.74 -8.78 13.44
C LYS A 236 -13.34 -9.90 14.27
N LEU A 237 -12.62 -11.02 14.33
CA LEU A 237 -12.94 -12.10 15.27
C LEU A 237 -12.68 -11.67 16.71
N ASN A 238 -11.66 -10.83 16.93
CA ASN A 238 -11.37 -10.16 18.20
C ASN A 238 -10.58 -8.86 17.94
N PRO A 239 -10.30 -8.00 18.95
CA PRO A 239 -9.58 -6.74 18.76
C PRO A 239 -8.15 -6.87 18.20
N ARG A 240 -7.61 -8.09 18.13
CA ARG A 240 -6.22 -8.41 17.78
C ARG A 240 -6.06 -9.22 16.49
N ILE A 241 -7.16 -9.65 15.87
CA ILE A 241 -7.14 -10.49 14.66
C ILE A 241 -8.12 -9.87 13.67
N SER A 242 -7.59 -9.49 12.51
CA SER A 242 -8.32 -8.84 11.42
C SER A 242 -8.27 -9.75 10.19
N ASN A 243 -9.43 -10.25 9.75
CA ASN A 243 -9.53 -11.07 8.55
C ASN A 243 -9.99 -10.21 7.38
N ILE A 244 -9.03 -9.88 6.53
CA ILE A 244 -9.26 -9.09 5.32
C ILE A 244 -9.60 -10.03 4.17
N TYR A 245 -10.73 -9.75 3.51
CA TYR A 245 -11.21 -10.42 2.33
C TYR A 245 -11.22 -9.43 1.17
N ILE A 246 -10.79 -9.91 0.00
CA ILE A 246 -10.74 -9.14 -1.24
C ILE A 246 -11.35 -10.00 -2.33
N ASP A 247 -12.42 -9.50 -2.95
CA ASP A 247 -13.02 -10.08 -4.14
C ASP A 247 -12.95 -9.07 -5.28
N ILE A 248 -12.52 -9.50 -6.46
CA ILE A 248 -12.48 -8.69 -7.68
C ILE A 248 -13.40 -9.38 -8.68
N ASN A 249 -14.41 -8.67 -9.16
CA ASN A 249 -15.42 -9.24 -10.04
C ASN A 249 -15.69 -8.32 -11.22
N HIS A 250 -16.03 -8.91 -12.37
CA HIS A 250 -16.66 -8.18 -13.44
C HIS A 250 -18.11 -7.85 -13.05
N PRO A 251 -18.64 -6.65 -13.36
CA PRO A 251 -19.99 -6.31 -12.87
C PRO A 251 -21.13 -7.10 -13.52
N LYS A 252 -20.90 -7.68 -14.71
CA LYS A 252 -21.78 -8.72 -15.30
C LYS A 252 -21.97 -9.93 -14.38
N GLU A 253 -20.98 -10.29 -13.55
CA GLU A 253 -21.13 -11.39 -12.57
C GLU A 253 -22.23 -11.11 -11.54
N HIS A 254 -22.55 -9.83 -11.33
CA HIS A 254 -23.62 -9.39 -10.44
C HIS A 254 -24.86 -8.95 -11.21
N ALA A 255 -25.00 -9.34 -12.49
CA ALA A 255 -26.10 -8.97 -13.38
C ALA A 255 -26.41 -7.45 -13.39
N LEU A 256 -25.36 -6.64 -13.38
CA LEU A 256 -25.42 -5.19 -13.58
C LEU A 256 -25.28 -4.90 -15.07
N ILE A 257 -26.30 -4.29 -15.68
CA ILE A 257 -26.34 -3.92 -17.11
C ILE A 257 -26.10 -2.42 -17.22
N TYR A 258 -25.08 -1.98 -17.97
CA TYR A 258 -24.59 -0.61 -17.91
C TYR A 258 -25.39 0.43 -18.67
N ASP A 259 -26.17 0.01 -19.66
CA ASP A 259 -26.69 0.93 -20.67
C ASP A 259 -27.80 1.86 -20.16
N ASP A 260 -28.38 1.58 -18.99
CA ASP A 260 -29.58 2.28 -18.49
C ASP A 260 -29.43 3.03 -17.15
N TYR A 261 -28.30 2.90 -16.43
CA TYR A 261 -28.20 3.47 -15.07
C TYR A 261 -27.57 4.85 -15.03
N GLU A 262 -28.19 5.77 -14.29
CA GLU A 262 -27.45 6.91 -13.77
C GLU A 262 -26.39 6.43 -12.75
N LYS A 263 -25.24 7.13 -12.70
CA LYS A 263 -24.11 6.78 -11.82
C LYS A 263 -24.50 6.53 -10.34
N ASN A 264 -25.48 7.26 -9.82
CA ASN A 264 -25.94 7.07 -8.43
C ASN A 264 -26.73 5.76 -8.28
N GLU A 265 -27.62 5.46 -9.22
CA GLU A 265 -28.44 4.26 -9.21
C GLU A 265 -27.56 3.00 -9.34
N LEU A 266 -26.55 3.04 -10.20
CA LEU A 266 -25.56 1.97 -10.31
C LEU A 266 -24.88 1.68 -8.97
N LEU A 267 -24.43 2.73 -8.25
CA LEU A 267 -23.78 2.53 -6.96
C LEU A 267 -24.74 2.04 -5.88
N GLU A 268 -25.98 2.52 -5.86
CA GLU A 268 -27.02 2.01 -4.96
C GLU A 268 -27.29 0.54 -5.23
N GLU A 269 -27.34 0.13 -6.49
CA GLU A 269 -27.58 -1.26 -6.85
C GLU A 269 -26.39 -2.16 -6.50
N ILE A 270 -25.16 -1.72 -6.76
CA ILE A 270 -23.93 -2.40 -6.30
C ILE A 270 -23.96 -2.57 -4.78
N LYS A 271 -24.36 -1.53 -4.05
CA LYS A 271 -24.42 -1.53 -2.58
C LYS A 271 -25.39 -2.60 -2.07
N VAL A 272 -26.58 -2.66 -2.66
CA VAL A 272 -27.63 -3.62 -2.31
C VAL A 272 -27.19 -5.04 -2.67
N ARG A 273 -26.77 -5.28 -3.91
CA ARG A 273 -26.38 -6.63 -4.39
C ARG A 273 -25.19 -7.21 -3.65
N LEU A 274 -24.20 -6.39 -3.30
CA LEU A 274 -23.01 -6.82 -2.57
C LEU A 274 -23.15 -6.70 -1.05
N GLU A 275 -24.31 -6.27 -0.54
CA GLU A 275 -24.57 -6.01 0.88
C GLU A 275 -23.47 -5.15 1.54
N SER A 276 -22.97 -4.15 0.80
CA SER A 276 -21.86 -3.31 1.27
C SER A 276 -22.38 -2.14 2.09
N GLU A 277 -21.63 -1.69 3.10
CA GLU A 277 -22.00 -0.49 3.85
C GLU A 277 -21.91 0.78 3.00
N ARG A 278 -20.92 0.78 2.10
CA ARG A 278 -20.57 1.91 1.23
C ARG A 278 -20.06 1.37 -0.10
N VAL A 279 -20.31 2.14 -1.15
CA VAL A 279 -19.71 1.93 -2.47
C VAL A 279 -19.00 3.19 -2.89
N TYR A 280 -17.75 3.07 -3.31
CA TYR A 280 -16.97 4.16 -3.89
C TYR A 280 -16.92 3.97 -5.39
N TYR A 281 -17.09 5.05 -6.14
CA TYR A 281 -16.72 5.11 -7.54
C TYR A 281 -15.35 5.77 -7.63
N LEU A 282 -14.44 5.17 -8.41
CA LEU A 282 -13.16 5.73 -8.77
C LEU A 282 -12.97 5.57 -10.28
N ASN A 283 -12.43 6.58 -10.94
CA ASN A 283 -11.90 6.40 -12.30
C ASN A 283 -10.66 5.47 -12.24
N GLN A 284 -10.63 4.42 -13.04
CA GLN A 284 -9.54 3.45 -13.01
C GLN A 284 -8.20 4.04 -13.48
N GLN A 285 -8.21 4.92 -14.49
CA GLN A 285 -7.00 5.57 -15.02
C GLN A 285 -6.35 6.46 -13.96
N ASP A 286 -7.15 7.28 -13.26
CA ASP A 286 -6.64 8.11 -12.15
C ASP A 286 -5.97 7.26 -11.05
N VAL A 287 -6.50 6.07 -10.78
CA VAL A 287 -5.91 5.14 -9.79
C VAL A 287 -4.57 4.60 -10.29
N VAL A 288 -4.48 4.24 -11.58
CA VAL A 288 -3.23 3.79 -12.21
C VAL A 288 -2.17 4.89 -12.18
N GLU A 289 -2.53 6.13 -12.51
CA GLU A 289 -1.61 7.29 -12.45
C GLU A 289 -1.04 7.50 -11.04
N ILE A 290 -1.87 7.36 -10.00
CA ILE A 290 -1.41 7.45 -8.60
C ILE A 290 -0.40 6.34 -8.28
N PHE A 291 -0.62 5.12 -8.77
CA PHE A 291 0.34 4.02 -8.57
C PHE A 291 1.63 4.25 -9.35
N HIS A 292 1.56 4.81 -10.56
CA HIS A 292 2.73 5.19 -11.34
C HIS A 292 3.59 6.21 -10.58
N ASP A 293 2.97 7.30 -10.10
CA ASP A 293 3.63 8.32 -9.28
C ASP A 293 4.27 7.75 -7.99
N LEU A 294 3.65 6.70 -7.42
CA LEU A 294 4.20 6.01 -6.26
C LEU A 294 5.45 5.20 -6.63
N PHE A 295 5.41 4.44 -7.73
CA PHE A 295 6.51 3.58 -8.16
C PHE A 295 7.68 4.34 -8.78
N GLU A 296 7.48 5.58 -9.23
CA GLU A 296 8.58 6.48 -9.62
C GLU A 296 9.40 7.00 -8.43
N MET A 297 8.92 6.83 -7.20
CA MET A 297 9.65 7.31 -6.03
C MET A 297 10.92 6.50 -5.79
N LYS A 298 12.05 7.21 -5.68
CA LYS A 298 13.29 6.60 -5.17
C LYS A 298 13.19 6.34 -3.67
N ILE A 299 13.67 5.18 -3.24
CA ILE A 299 13.79 4.83 -1.82
C ILE A 299 15.27 4.98 -1.39
N PRO A 300 15.59 5.67 -0.28
CA PRO A 300 14.69 6.33 0.66
C PRO A 300 13.98 7.56 0.07
N VAL A 301 12.70 7.74 0.41
CA VAL A 301 11.87 8.80 -0.17
C VAL A 301 12.32 10.17 0.32
N GLU A 302 12.65 11.05 -0.62
CA GLU A 302 12.98 12.45 -0.35
C GLU A 302 11.74 13.25 0.09
N GLU A 303 11.95 14.23 0.99
CA GLU A 303 10.87 15.08 1.51
C GLU A 303 10.07 15.76 0.38
N GLY A 304 10.76 16.25 -0.66
CA GLY A 304 10.16 16.94 -1.79
C GLY A 304 9.22 16.02 -2.59
N SER A 305 9.70 14.81 -2.91
CA SER A 305 8.91 13.79 -3.63
C SER A 305 7.70 13.33 -2.80
N LEU A 306 7.89 13.07 -1.51
CA LEU A 306 6.78 12.69 -0.62
C LEU A 306 5.74 13.82 -0.49
N ARG A 307 6.20 15.07 -0.43
CA ARG A 307 5.33 16.24 -0.38
C ARG A 307 4.52 16.37 -1.66
N LEU A 308 5.15 16.27 -2.83
CA LEU A 308 4.49 16.35 -4.12
C LEU A 308 3.44 15.25 -4.26
N PHE A 309 3.77 14.02 -3.89
CA PHE A 309 2.82 12.91 -3.92
C PHE A 309 1.63 13.12 -2.98
N LEU A 310 1.86 13.61 -1.75
CA LEU A 310 0.77 13.98 -0.85
C LEU A 310 -0.10 15.10 -1.42
N GLN A 311 0.48 16.07 -2.13
CA GLN A 311 -0.30 17.10 -2.85
C GLN A 311 -1.19 16.46 -3.93
N LYS A 312 -0.65 15.55 -4.75
CA LYS A 312 -1.40 14.83 -5.79
C LYS A 312 -2.53 13.98 -5.19
N LEU A 313 -2.26 13.23 -4.12
CA LEU A 313 -3.28 12.43 -3.41
C LEU A 313 -4.41 13.30 -2.85
N ILE A 314 -4.07 14.42 -2.21
CA ILE A 314 -5.08 15.33 -1.65
C ILE A 314 -5.86 16.01 -2.78
N PHE A 315 -5.21 16.33 -3.89
CA PHE A 315 -5.87 16.89 -5.07
C PHE A 315 -6.88 15.90 -5.67
N ALA A 316 -6.51 14.63 -5.83
CA ALA A 316 -7.43 13.57 -6.24
C ALA A 316 -8.61 13.45 -5.26
N PHE A 317 -8.33 13.41 -3.95
CA PHE A 317 -9.37 13.36 -2.91
C PHE A 317 -10.29 14.60 -2.91
N ARG A 318 -9.76 15.75 -3.25
CA ARG A 318 -10.53 16.99 -3.37
C ARG A 318 -11.50 16.97 -4.56
N ARG A 319 -11.18 16.27 -5.65
CA ARG A 319 -12.04 16.14 -6.86
C ARG A 319 -13.27 15.22 -6.65
N PHE A 320 -13.94 15.37 -5.51
CA PHE A 320 -15.19 14.68 -5.19
C PHE A 320 -16.32 15.09 -6.17
N GLU A 321 -17.13 14.10 -6.59
CA GLU A 321 -18.14 14.16 -7.66
C GLU A 321 -17.57 14.37 -9.08
N ILE A 322 -16.25 14.46 -9.24
CA ILE A 322 -15.59 14.54 -10.55
C ILE A 322 -14.80 13.25 -10.80
N ASN A 323 -13.75 13.01 -10.02
CA ASN A 323 -12.85 11.85 -10.16
C ASN A 323 -13.27 10.68 -9.26
N TRP A 324 -13.96 10.99 -8.16
CA TRP A 324 -14.51 9.97 -7.27
C TRP A 324 -15.80 10.42 -6.62
N PHE A 325 -16.68 9.47 -6.31
CA PHE A 325 -17.87 9.71 -5.48
C PHE A 325 -18.18 8.48 -4.64
N GLN A 326 -19.15 8.59 -3.72
CA GLN A 326 -19.53 7.46 -2.88
C GLN A 326 -21.03 7.45 -2.59
N GLU A 327 -21.55 6.27 -2.30
CA GLU A 327 -22.90 6.02 -1.84
C GLU A 327 -22.87 5.23 -0.51
N PRO A 328 -23.43 5.74 0.61
CA PRO A 328 -24.12 7.01 0.76
C PRO A 328 -23.22 8.24 0.66
N ARG A 329 -23.76 9.31 0.07
CA ARG A 329 -23.09 10.61 0.03
C ARG A 329 -22.68 11.09 1.43
N PRO A 330 -21.53 11.77 1.57
CA PRO A 330 -21.10 12.24 2.87
C PRO A 330 -22.07 13.21 3.53
N VAL A 331 -22.31 13.02 4.82
CA VAL A 331 -23.22 13.81 5.68
C VAL A 331 -22.85 15.30 5.66
N ILE A 332 -21.57 15.62 5.50
CA ILE A 332 -21.11 17.02 5.31
C ILE A 332 -21.64 17.67 4.03
N TYR A 333 -22.24 16.94 3.09
CA TYR A 333 -22.92 17.50 1.90
C TYR A 333 -24.41 17.72 2.10
N ASN A 334 -25.02 17.25 3.19
CA ASN A 334 -26.40 17.57 3.52
C ASN A 334 -26.55 19.09 3.76
N PHE A 335 -27.53 19.71 3.07
CA PHE A 335 -27.73 21.15 3.08
C PHE A 335 -27.96 21.71 4.49
N LEU A 336 -28.84 21.09 5.28
CA LEU A 336 -29.16 21.54 6.63
C LEU A 336 -27.94 21.45 7.55
N ILE A 337 -27.20 20.34 7.47
CA ILE A 337 -25.99 20.15 8.27
C ILE A 337 -24.92 21.18 7.89
N ARG A 338 -24.72 21.43 6.59
CA ARG A 338 -23.81 22.48 6.11
C ARG A 338 -24.19 23.86 6.63
N PHE A 339 -25.47 24.20 6.54
CA PHE A 339 -25.98 25.47 7.03
C PHE A 339 -25.71 25.64 8.53
N LEU A 340 -26.05 24.64 9.34
CA LEU A 340 -25.81 24.65 10.78
C LEU A 340 -24.31 24.75 11.11
N LEU A 341 -23.45 23.99 10.42
CA LEU A 341 -21.99 24.06 10.59
C LEU A 341 -21.44 25.45 10.26
N ARG A 342 -21.94 26.09 9.20
CA ARG A 342 -21.56 27.46 8.83
C ARG A 342 -21.95 28.47 9.90
N LEU A 343 -23.14 28.35 10.49
CA LEU A 343 -23.58 29.25 11.58
C LEU A 343 -22.63 29.21 12.79
N ILE A 344 -22.08 28.04 13.11
CA ILE A 344 -21.10 27.89 14.21
C ILE A 344 -19.64 28.13 13.76
N GLY A 345 -19.43 28.62 12.54
CA GLY A 345 -18.14 29.04 12.01
C GLY A 345 -17.28 27.92 11.40
N PHE A 346 -17.90 26.82 10.97
CA PHE A 346 -17.21 25.69 10.33
C PHE A 346 -17.58 25.58 8.84
N HIS A 347 -16.60 25.86 7.99
CA HIS A 347 -16.70 25.69 6.55
C HIS A 347 -16.02 24.37 6.15
N LEU A 348 -16.75 23.26 6.23
CA LEU A 348 -16.28 21.95 5.79
C LEU A 348 -16.78 21.66 4.36
N ASN A 349 -15.86 21.51 3.41
CA ASN A 349 -16.16 21.12 2.04
C ASN A 349 -14.99 20.30 1.48
N LEU A 350 -15.21 19.03 1.10
CA LEU A 350 -14.11 18.20 0.56
C LEU A 350 -13.57 18.77 -0.75
N LYS A 351 -14.44 19.41 -1.56
CA LYS A 351 -14.04 20.07 -2.81
C LYS A 351 -13.09 21.26 -2.63
N LYS A 352 -12.93 21.74 -1.40
CA LYS A 352 -12.04 22.86 -1.04
C LYS A 352 -10.93 22.43 -0.09
N ILE A 353 -10.64 21.14 0.01
CA ILE A 353 -9.48 20.70 0.79
C ILE A 353 -8.21 21.27 0.14
N SER A 354 -7.36 21.86 0.97
CA SER A 354 -6.13 22.47 0.50
C SER A 354 -5.08 21.42 0.20
N HIS A 355 -4.89 21.12 -1.08
CA HIS A 355 -3.83 20.21 -1.51
C HIS A 355 -2.45 20.81 -1.36
N TRP A 356 -2.31 22.15 -1.30
CA TRP A 356 -1.04 22.85 -1.07
C TRP A 356 -0.71 23.05 0.41
N GLU A 357 -1.65 23.63 1.18
CA GLU A 357 -1.38 24.05 2.55
C GLU A 357 -1.28 22.85 3.50
N ILE A 358 -1.99 21.75 3.24
CA ILE A 358 -1.95 20.58 4.12
C ILE A 358 -0.57 19.94 4.13
N PRO A 359 0.03 19.55 2.99
CA PRO A 359 1.39 19.03 2.97
C PRO A 359 2.37 20.07 3.52
N ASN A 360 2.32 21.32 3.06
CA ASN A 360 3.24 22.37 3.53
C ASN A 360 3.18 22.54 5.05
N PHE A 361 1.99 22.60 5.63
CA PHE A 361 1.81 22.68 7.07
C PHE A 361 2.41 21.49 7.80
N LEU A 362 2.18 20.26 7.32
CA LEU A 362 2.70 19.04 7.93
C LEU A 362 4.23 18.99 7.90
N PHE A 363 4.84 19.17 6.73
CA PHE A 363 6.30 19.12 6.56
C PHE A 363 7.01 20.28 7.27
N ASN A 364 6.50 21.50 7.14
CA ASN A 364 7.08 22.66 7.84
C ASN A 364 6.92 22.54 9.36
N SER A 365 5.78 22.01 9.83
CA SER A 365 5.59 21.74 11.26
C SER A 365 6.57 20.69 11.76
N TRP A 366 6.80 19.63 10.98
CA TRP A 366 7.77 18.60 11.35
C TRP A 366 9.19 19.19 11.46
N LYS A 367 9.68 19.78 10.35
CA LYS A 367 11.01 20.37 10.24
C LYS A 367 11.28 21.44 11.30
N ARG A 368 10.30 22.30 11.59
CA ARG A 368 10.43 23.33 12.62
C ARG A 368 10.58 22.75 14.03
N ASN A 369 9.90 21.64 14.32
CA ASN A 369 9.83 21.12 15.69
C ASN A 369 10.92 20.10 16.01
N PHE A 370 11.40 19.37 15.00
CA PHE A 370 12.37 18.32 15.23
C PHE A 370 13.75 18.62 14.60
N GLY A 371 13.83 19.40 13.51
CA GLY A 371 15.07 19.76 12.83
C GLY A 371 15.27 19.10 11.46
N LEU A 372 16.54 18.98 11.04
CA LEU A 372 16.97 18.35 9.78
C LEU A 372 17.63 16.98 10.00
N LYS A 373 18.23 16.77 11.17
CA LYS A 373 18.94 15.52 11.53
C LYS A 373 18.45 15.03 12.87
N GLU A 374 17.77 13.91 12.86
CA GLU A 374 17.00 13.43 14.00
C GLU A 374 17.04 11.93 14.10
N ARG A 375 17.04 11.46 15.34
CA ARG A 375 16.67 10.09 15.65
C ARG A 375 15.47 10.12 16.57
N LEU A 376 14.35 9.53 16.17
CA LEU A 376 13.12 9.51 16.94
C LEU A 376 12.79 8.10 17.38
N LEU A 377 12.41 7.94 18.64
CA LEU A 377 11.87 6.69 19.15
C LEU A 377 10.34 6.78 19.18
N ILE A 378 9.67 5.97 18.37
CA ILE A 378 8.21 5.87 18.33
C ILE A 378 7.78 4.67 19.17
N LEU A 379 6.91 4.91 20.16
CA LEU A 379 6.36 3.92 21.07
C LEU A 379 4.88 3.71 20.76
N PHE A 380 4.49 2.46 20.50
CA PHE A 380 3.11 2.07 20.26
C PHE A 380 2.47 1.50 21.51
N THR A 381 1.44 2.16 22.04
CA THR A 381 0.68 1.67 23.21
C THR A 381 -0.69 1.13 22.81
N GLN A 382 -1.28 0.30 23.66
CA GLN A 382 -2.66 -0.15 23.53
C GLN A 382 -3.36 -0.05 24.89
N ILE A 383 -4.12 1.02 25.08
CA ILE A 383 -4.94 1.22 26.28
C ILE A 383 -6.31 0.56 26.09
N ASP A 384 -6.68 -0.32 27.02
CA ASP A 384 -7.98 -0.99 27.02
C ASP A 384 -9.05 -0.08 27.66
N GLU A 385 -10.02 0.41 26.88
CA GLU A 385 -11.10 1.27 27.41
C GLU A 385 -12.07 0.51 28.32
N SER A 386 -12.15 -0.82 28.20
CA SER A 386 -13.06 -1.69 28.96
C SER A 386 -12.69 -1.75 30.45
N LYS A 387 -11.40 -1.59 30.76
CA LYS A 387 -10.91 -1.39 32.12
C LYS A 387 -10.94 0.11 32.39
N LYS A 388 -12.02 0.60 33.01
CA LYS A 388 -12.11 1.93 33.64
C LYS A 388 -11.14 2.04 34.83
N GLU A 389 -9.88 1.70 34.65
CA GLU A 389 -8.87 1.86 35.67
C GLU A 389 -8.42 3.32 35.68
N ARG A 390 -8.36 3.87 36.89
CA ARG A 390 -8.00 5.25 37.16
C ARG A 390 -6.65 5.60 36.51
N SER A 391 -6.56 6.88 36.20
CA SER A 391 -5.47 7.66 35.60
C SER A 391 -4.07 7.47 36.19
N ASP A 392 -3.51 6.27 36.17
CA ASP A 392 -2.10 6.09 36.48
C ASP A 392 -1.27 6.33 35.22
N GLU A 393 -0.63 7.50 35.16
CA GLU A 393 0.40 7.87 34.15
C GLU A 393 1.59 6.87 34.12
N ASN A 394 1.65 5.94 35.09
CA ASN A 394 2.75 5.01 35.34
C ASN A 394 2.63 3.61 34.68
N LYS A 395 1.59 3.33 33.88
CA LYS A 395 1.40 1.99 33.25
C LYS A 395 1.91 1.88 31.80
N LEU A 396 3.02 2.52 31.44
CA LEU A 396 3.60 2.33 30.10
C LEU A 396 4.08 0.89 29.88
N GLY A 397 4.62 0.22 30.92
CA GLY A 397 5.20 -1.12 30.80
C GLY A 397 4.20 -2.19 30.32
N THR A 398 2.97 -2.19 30.84
CA THR A 398 1.94 -3.17 30.45
C THR A 398 1.17 -2.79 29.18
N SER A 399 1.17 -1.51 28.80
CA SER A 399 0.46 -1.02 27.61
C SER A 399 1.34 -0.93 26.36
N LEU A 400 2.67 -1.04 26.49
CA LEU A 400 3.61 -1.00 25.36
C LEU A 400 3.53 -2.27 24.53
N THR A 401 3.27 -2.09 23.23
CA THR A 401 3.07 -3.17 22.25
C THR A 401 4.11 -3.19 21.15
N GLY A 402 4.90 -2.12 20.98
CA GLY A 402 5.90 -2.00 19.93
C GLY A 402 6.73 -0.74 20.07
N ALA A 403 7.94 -0.76 19.53
CA ALA A 403 8.81 0.41 19.45
C ALA A 403 9.63 0.41 18.15
N LEU A 404 9.76 1.57 17.53
CA LEU A 404 10.55 1.80 16.31
C LEU A 404 11.49 3.00 16.50
N SER A 405 12.74 2.86 16.09
CA SER A 405 13.67 3.98 15.91
C SER A 405 13.63 4.43 14.45
N VAL A 406 13.39 5.72 14.22
CA VAL A 406 13.41 6.35 12.90
C VAL A 406 14.58 7.33 12.85
N TYR A 407 15.48 7.17 11.87
CA TYR A 407 16.56 8.12 11.61
C TYR A 407 16.23 8.96 10.38
N ILE A 408 16.28 10.27 10.55
CA ILE A 408 15.97 11.27 9.52
C ILE A 408 17.21 12.14 9.33
N GLU A 409 17.61 12.36 8.09
CA GLU A 409 18.72 13.25 7.73
C GLU A 409 18.35 14.06 6.50
N ASN A 410 18.47 15.39 6.62
CA ASN A 410 18.07 16.37 5.62
C ASN A 410 16.64 16.20 5.11
N GLY A 411 15.70 15.81 5.98
CA GLY A 411 14.29 15.58 5.64
C GLY A 411 13.99 14.22 5.00
N VAL A 412 15.02 13.40 4.77
CA VAL A 412 14.89 12.04 4.22
C VAL A 412 14.90 11.03 5.36
N ILE A 413 13.96 10.09 5.37
CA ILE A 413 13.99 8.97 6.32
C ILE A 413 15.07 8.00 5.84
N GLN A 414 16.19 7.95 6.55
CA GLN A 414 17.37 7.16 6.18
C GLN A 414 17.25 5.70 6.63
N SER A 415 16.65 5.46 7.80
CA SER A 415 16.42 4.09 8.26
C SER A 415 15.32 4.00 9.30
N ILE A 416 14.69 2.83 9.36
CA ILE A 416 13.73 2.45 10.41
C ILE A 416 14.21 1.13 11.01
N GLN A 417 14.30 1.08 12.35
CA GLN A 417 14.82 -0.07 13.09
C GLN A 417 13.83 -0.47 14.19
N SER A 418 13.56 -1.77 14.36
CA SER A 418 12.78 -2.24 15.51
C SER A 418 13.58 -2.13 16.80
N VAL A 419 12.93 -1.72 17.89
CA VAL A 419 13.53 -1.66 19.22
C VAL A 419 12.88 -2.72 20.11
N GLU A 420 13.71 -3.54 20.76
CA GLU A 420 13.25 -4.57 21.69
C GLU A 420 12.49 -3.96 22.87
N ILE A 421 11.26 -4.43 23.04
CA ILE A 421 10.29 -3.88 24.01
C ILE A 421 10.68 -4.25 25.44
N ASP A 422 11.31 -5.41 25.66
CA ASP A 422 11.61 -5.90 27.01
C ASP A 422 12.62 -4.99 27.73
N ASN A 423 13.57 -4.42 26.99
CA ASN A 423 14.50 -3.41 27.48
C ASN A 423 13.80 -2.10 27.90
N LEU A 424 12.64 -1.80 27.32
CA LEU A 424 11.84 -0.61 27.63
C LEU A 424 10.87 -0.85 28.79
N ARG A 425 10.39 -2.09 28.97
CA ARG A 425 9.43 -2.47 30.03
C ARG A 425 10.03 -2.48 31.43
N GLN A 426 11.33 -2.71 31.55
CA GLN A 426 12.05 -2.74 32.83
C GLN A 426 12.16 -1.35 33.50
N ILE A 427 11.77 -0.27 32.80
CA ILE A 427 11.81 1.10 33.30
C ILE A 427 10.47 1.42 34.01
N SER A 428 10.20 0.79 35.16
CA SER A 428 8.98 1.03 35.94
C SER A 428 9.27 1.83 37.21
N ASP A 429 9.09 3.16 37.17
CA ASP A 429 9.00 3.98 38.40
C ASP A 429 8.29 5.32 38.13
N LYS A 430 7.81 5.94 39.22
CA LYS A 430 6.84 7.05 39.35
C LYS A 430 7.15 8.39 38.63
N GLU A 431 8.21 8.51 37.83
CA GLU A 431 8.48 9.71 37.00
C GLU A 431 7.93 9.55 35.56
N SER A 432 7.83 10.66 34.80
CA SER A 432 7.33 10.61 33.42
C SER A 432 8.18 9.66 32.57
N ILE A 433 7.65 8.46 32.29
CA ILE A 433 8.40 7.33 31.70
C ILE A 433 9.13 7.72 30.41
N LEU A 434 8.55 8.63 29.61
CA LEU A 434 9.18 9.15 28.38
C LEU A 434 10.47 9.93 28.64
N LYS A 435 10.56 10.68 29.74
CA LYS A 435 11.78 11.42 30.14
C LYS A 435 12.92 10.47 30.50
N ARG A 436 12.61 9.36 31.17
CA ARG A 436 13.62 8.36 31.54
C ARG A 436 14.03 7.51 30.35
N ILE A 437 13.09 7.07 29.50
CA ILE A 437 13.41 6.42 28.22
C ILE A 437 14.32 7.35 27.40
N TYR A 438 13.97 8.63 27.29
CA TYR A 438 14.82 9.62 26.65
C TYR A 438 16.21 9.67 27.30
N GLY A 439 16.31 9.85 28.62
CA GLY A 439 17.60 9.92 29.33
C GLY A 439 18.47 8.67 29.18
N THR A 440 17.89 7.47 29.26
CA THR A 440 18.59 6.18 29.13
C THR A 440 19.16 5.96 27.72
N TYR A 441 18.48 6.45 26.69
CA TYR A 441 18.97 6.34 25.32
C TYR A 441 19.77 7.56 24.87
N PHE A 442 19.58 8.71 25.51
CA PHE A 442 20.39 9.91 25.30
C PHE A 442 21.84 9.71 25.76
N SER A 443 22.08 8.86 26.77
CA SER A 443 23.43 8.52 27.24
C SER A 443 24.18 7.51 26.35
N LYS A 444 23.53 6.93 25.33
CA LYS A 444 24.19 6.04 24.36
C LYS A 444 24.91 6.84 23.26
N LYS A 445 25.89 6.22 22.60
CA LYS A 445 26.74 6.83 21.53
C LYS A 445 25.96 7.52 20.38
N THR A 446 24.66 7.28 20.25
CA THR A 446 23.78 7.95 19.27
C THR A 446 22.44 8.33 19.92
N PRO A 447 22.33 9.54 20.52
CA PRO A 447 21.15 9.95 21.28
C PRO A 447 19.90 10.12 20.41
N PHE A 448 18.73 9.80 20.96
CA PHE A 448 17.45 10.18 20.36
C PHE A 448 17.17 11.67 20.57
N SER A 449 16.73 12.34 19.51
CA SER A 449 16.23 13.72 19.50
C SER A 449 14.83 13.87 20.12
N GLY A 450 14.09 12.77 20.25
CA GLY A 450 12.78 12.74 20.89
C GLY A 450 12.16 11.35 20.97
N VAL A 451 11.22 11.19 21.88
CA VAL A 451 10.38 10.00 22.06
C VAL A 451 8.94 10.39 21.78
N LEU A 452 8.32 9.78 20.77
CA LEU A 452 6.92 9.94 20.42
C LEU A 452 6.14 8.73 20.90
N LYS A 453 5.10 8.95 21.68
CA LYS A 453 4.15 7.91 22.11
C LYS A 453 2.85 8.07 21.34
N ILE A 454 2.38 6.99 20.72
CA ILE A 454 1.11 6.95 20.03
C ILE A 454 0.33 5.69 20.39
N ASP A 455 -0.92 5.87 20.75
CA ASP A 455 -1.80 4.76 21.10
C ASP A 455 -2.52 4.20 19.87
N LYS A 456 -2.57 2.86 19.75
CA LYS A 456 -3.23 2.15 18.65
C LYS A 456 -4.72 2.51 18.53
N TYR A 457 -5.40 2.81 19.63
CA TYR A 457 -6.79 3.28 19.58
C TYR A 457 -6.92 4.63 18.89
N LEU A 458 -5.97 5.54 19.12
CA LEU A 458 -5.98 6.86 18.47
C LEU A 458 -5.79 6.73 16.96
N LEU A 459 -4.88 5.84 16.52
CA LEU A 459 -4.67 5.51 15.12
C LEU A 459 -5.91 4.87 14.48
N ARG A 460 -6.52 3.89 15.15
CA ARG A 460 -7.78 3.27 14.69
C ARG A 460 -8.90 4.31 14.57
N LEU A 461 -9.05 5.21 15.55
CA LEU A 461 -10.03 6.28 15.52
C LEU A 461 -9.78 7.26 14.36
N PHE A 462 -8.52 7.55 14.05
CA PHE A 462 -8.15 8.34 12.88
C PHE A 462 -8.59 7.64 11.58
N LEU A 463 -8.21 6.38 11.39
CA LEU A 463 -8.56 5.60 10.21
C LEU A 463 -10.08 5.45 10.05
N GLU A 464 -10.79 5.16 11.14
CA GLU A 464 -12.25 5.06 11.14
C GLU A 464 -12.89 6.37 10.67
N ILE A 465 -12.46 7.53 11.18
CA ILE A 465 -13.10 8.81 10.88
C ILE A 465 -12.73 9.32 9.49
N PHE A 466 -11.46 9.27 9.11
CA PHE A 466 -10.94 10.00 7.95
C PHE A 466 -10.73 9.12 6.72
N VAL A 467 -10.60 7.80 6.87
CA VAL A 467 -10.32 6.88 5.75
C VAL A 467 -11.52 5.99 5.45
N PHE A 468 -12.01 5.23 6.43
CA PHE A 468 -13.04 4.21 6.16
C PHE A 468 -14.47 4.78 6.20
N ASN A 469 -14.75 5.76 7.06
CA ASN A 469 -16.10 6.30 7.29
C ASN A 469 -16.27 7.75 6.82
N VAL A 470 -15.76 8.03 5.62
CA VAL A 470 -15.83 9.36 4.99
C VAL A 470 -17.28 9.85 4.94
N SER A 471 -18.23 8.95 4.65
CA SER A 471 -19.64 9.34 4.56
C SER A 471 -20.20 9.88 5.86
N ARG A 472 -19.72 9.45 7.04
CA ARG A 472 -20.17 9.95 8.34
C ARG A 472 -19.25 11.00 8.94
N ILE A 473 -18.31 11.55 8.17
CA ILE A 473 -17.47 12.65 8.65
C ILE A 473 -18.38 13.77 9.18
N ASN A 474 -18.15 14.16 10.43
CA ASN A 474 -18.83 15.30 11.04
C ASN A 474 -17.94 15.92 12.12
N ILE A 475 -18.29 17.14 12.50
CA ILE A 475 -17.52 17.92 13.46
C ILE A 475 -17.41 17.26 14.84
N PHE A 476 -18.42 16.49 15.27
CA PHE A 476 -18.44 15.84 16.58
C PHE A 476 -17.49 14.64 16.63
N ARG A 477 -17.37 13.89 15.54
CA ARG A 477 -16.40 12.81 15.38
C ARG A 477 -14.98 13.37 15.32
N MET A 478 -14.74 14.41 14.52
CA MET A 478 -13.45 15.13 14.51
C MET A 478 -13.08 15.64 15.91
N ARG A 479 -14.06 16.20 16.64
CA ARG A 479 -13.88 16.65 18.03
C ARG A 479 -13.52 15.49 18.95
N LYS A 480 -14.13 14.31 18.79
CA LYS A 480 -13.80 13.10 19.57
C LYS A 480 -12.34 12.74 19.37
N PHE A 481 -11.87 12.69 18.12
CA PHE A 481 -10.46 12.45 17.80
C PHE A 481 -9.53 13.48 18.45
N ILE A 482 -9.80 14.77 18.27
CA ILE A 482 -8.97 15.84 18.85
C ILE A 482 -8.98 15.80 20.39
N LYS A 483 -10.12 15.50 21.01
CA LYS A 483 -10.20 15.34 22.47
C LYS A 483 -9.29 14.19 22.96
N LYS A 484 -9.15 13.11 22.19
CA LYS A 484 -8.27 11.98 22.49
C LYS A 484 -6.79 12.34 22.22
N LEU A 485 -6.48 12.91 21.06
CA LEU A 485 -5.15 13.40 20.68
C LEU A 485 -4.53 14.33 21.74
N LYS A 486 -5.36 15.17 22.37
CA LYS A 486 -4.93 16.08 23.44
C LYS A 486 -4.46 15.39 24.73
N LYS A 487 -4.94 14.18 25.02
CA LYS A 487 -4.63 13.51 26.29
C LYS A 487 -3.29 12.79 26.19
N ARG A 488 -2.41 13.02 27.16
CA ARG A 488 -1.09 12.37 27.27
C ARG A 488 -1.15 10.84 27.16
N GLN A 489 -2.22 10.22 27.65
CA GLN A 489 -2.37 8.76 27.57
C GLN A 489 -2.39 8.24 26.12
N TYR A 490 -3.00 8.97 25.18
CA TYR A 490 -3.14 8.52 23.78
C TYR A 490 -2.05 9.07 22.86
N PHE A 491 -1.53 10.25 23.14
CA PHE A 491 -0.47 10.87 22.36
C PHE A 491 0.39 11.79 23.21
N ASP A 492 1.70 11.58 23.15
CA ASP A 492 2.67 12.40 23.88
C ASP A 492 4.02 12.43 23.18
N ILE A 493 4.79 13.50 23.40
CA ILE A 493 6.12 13.68 22.81
C ILE A 493 7.03 14.23 23.90
N TYR A 494 8.21 13.64 24.05
CA TYR A 494 9.26 14.13 24.95
C TYR A 494 10.59 14.35 24.19
N PRO A 495 11.31 15.46 24.41
CA PRO A 495 10.89 16.63 25.18
C PRO A 495 9.66 17.29 24.57
N THR A 496 8.80 17.86 25.41
CA THR A 496 7.55 18.50 24.97
C THR A 496 7.87 19.63 23.99
N LYS A 497 7.22 19.62 22.83
CA LYS A 497 7.39 20.64 21.80
C LYS A 497 6.30 21.72 21.91
N PRO A 498 6.57 23.00 21.55
CA PRO A 498 5.60 24.10 21.70
C PRO A 498 4.25 23.87 21.00
N PHE A 499 4.24 23.18 19.86
CA PHE A 499 3.00 22.87 19.15
C PHE A 499 2.09 21.91 19.94
N ILE A 500 2.68 20.96 20.70
CA ILE A 500 1.93 20.03 21.56
C ILE A 500 1.28 20.78 22.72
N GLU A 501 1.99 21.73 23.32
CA GLU A 501 1.45 22.59 24.37
C GLU A 501 0.27 23.42 23.84
N THR A 502 0.40 23.96 22.63
CA THR A 502 -0.68 24.70 21.95
C THR A 502 -1.91 23.84 21.71
N ILE A 503 -1.72 22.61 21.20
CA ILE A 503 -2.80 21.64 20.97
C ILE A 503 -3.50 21.30 22.30
N ARG A 504 -2.74 21.12 23.39
CA ARG A 504 -3.26 20.79 24.72
C ARG A 504 -3.98 21.96 25.38
N GLY A 505 -3.46 23.18 25.25
CA GLY A 505 -4.01 24.39 25.87
C GLY A 505 -5.35 24.86 25.25
N LYS A 506 -5.55 24.68 23.94
CA LYS A 506 -6.79 25.13 23.27
C LYS A 506 -7.96 24.17 23.46
N ARG A 507 -9.18 24.67 23.71
CA ARG A 507 -10.40 23.83 23.71
C ARG A 507 -10.55 23.12 22.36
N SER A 508 -10.98 21.85 22.34
CA SER A 508 -11.01 21.04 21.09
C SER A 508 -11.78 21.71 19.94
N PHE A 509 -12.90 22.37 20.25
CA PHE A 509 -13.69 23.10 19.26
C PHE A 509 -12.98 24.35 18.72
N SER A 510 -12.32 25.11 19.60
CA SER A 510 -11.50 26.26 19.22
C SER A 510 -10.28 25.84 18.39
N LEU A 511 -9.64 24.74 18.74
CA LEU A 511 -8.52 24.18 17.98
C LEU A 511 -8.97 23.79 16.57
N MET A 512 -10.08 23.05 16.42
CA MET A 512 -10.63 22.75 15.09
C MET A 512 -10.92 24.01 14.30
N ARG A 513 -11.58 25.01 14.90
CA ARG A 513 -11.90 26.28 14.22
C ARG A 513 -10.63 27.04 13.79
N THR A 514 -9.55 26.93 14.56
CA THR A 514 -8.26 27.56 14.23
C THR A 514 -7.56 26.85 13.07
N LEU A 515 -7.64 25.53 13.03
CA LEU A 515 -6.94 24.70 12.05
C LEU A 515 -7.69 24.60 10.72
N LEU A 516 -9.02 24.61 10.75
CA LEU A 516 -9.87 24.43 9.58
C LEU A 516 -9.51 25.36 8.39
N PRO A 517 -9.18 26.66 8.60
CA PRO A 517 -8.77 27.54 7.51
C PRO A 517 -7.46 27.15 6.82
N ILE A 518 -6.59 26.35 7.46
CA ILE A 518 -5.38 25.80 6.84
C ILE A 518 -5.77 24.60 5.97
N PHE A 519 -6.73 23.80 6.43
CA PHE A 519 -7.16 22.58 5.75
C PHE A 519 -8.16 22.83 4.61
N ILE A 520 -8.82 24.00 4.59
CA ILE A 520 -9.87 24.34 3.63
C ILE A 520 -9.57 25.69 2.98
N ASP A 521 -9.37 25.66 1.66
CA ASP A 521 -9.14 26.86 0.85
C ASP A 521 -10.37 27.75 0.89
N ARG A 522 -10.19 28.98 1.40
CA ARG A 522 -11.25 29.99 1.46
C ARG A 522 -11.52 30.60 0.08
N HIS A 523 -10.46 30.76 -0.69
CA HIS A 523 -10.45 31.38 -2.01
C HIS A 523 -9.91 30.37 -3.00
N GLU A 524 -10.80 29.83 -3.82
CA GLU A 524 -10.44 29.26 -5.11
C GLU A 524 -11.57 29.61 -6.06
N PHE A 525 -11.13 30.15 -7.19
CA PHE A 525 -11.91 30.54 -8.33
C PHE A 525 -12.52 29.32 -9.02
#